data_AF-A0A831NPU1-F1
#
_entry.id   AF-A0A831NPU1-F1
#
_cell.length_a   1.000
_cell.length_b   1.000
_cell.length_c   1.000
_cell.angle_alpha   90.00
_cell.angle_beta   90.00
_cell.angle_gamma   90.00
#
_symmetry.space_group_name_H-M   'P 1'
#
loop_
_entity.id
_entity.type
_entity.pdbx_description
1 polymer ?
#
loop_
_entity_poly.entity_id
_entity_poly.type
_entity_poly.pdbx_seq_one_letter_code
_entity_poly.pdbx_strand_id
1 'polypeptide(L)'
;SKLRKATPALQYGKTVARYVSDDVYIYERQYGKDIVVVAINKGEETTVKNIETSLRKGKYSDYLKGLLEGVNLKVERRNGENNILSITLPKDSVSIWTNVRVK
;
A
#
# COMPACT_ATOMS: atom_id res chain seq x y z
N SER A 1 -9.61 7.94 13.79
CA SER A 1 -9.53 6.49 13.51
C SER A 1 -8.31 5.86 14.21
N LYS A 2 -8.34 4.54 14.45
CA LYS A 2 -7.30 3.76 15.17
C LYS A 2 -5.94 3.80 14.48
N LEU A 3 -5.89 3.59 13.16
CA LEU A 3 -4.62 3.56 12.42
C LEU A 3 -3.86 4.88 12.51
N ARG A 4 -4.54 6.04 12.40
CA ARG A 4 -3.91 7.36 12.58
C ARG A 4 -3.26 7.52 13.96
N LYS A 5 -3.84 6.98 15.02
CA LYS A 5 -3.25 7.01 16.37
C LYS A 5 -2.06 6.07 16.52
N ALA A 6 -2.05 4.96 15.76
CA ALA A 6 -1.03 3.94 15.86
C ALA A 6 0.27 4.28 15.12
N THR A 7 0.24 5.19 14.13
CA THR A 7 1.44 5.52 13.35
C THR A 7 1.62 7.02 13.09
N PRO A 8 2.83 7.58 13.30
CA PRO A 8 3.19 8.92 12.84
C PRO A 8 3.21 9.05 11.31
N ALA A 9 3.30 7.96 10.53
CA ALA A 9 3.29 8.05 9.06
C ALA A 9 2.02 8.73 8.53
N LEU A 10 0.86 8.45 9.14
CA LEU A 10 -0.40 9.10 8.78
C LEU A 10 -0.57 10.48 9.42
N GLN A 11 0.08 10.73 10.56
CA GLN A 11 -0.02 12.02 11.27
C GLN A 11 0.84 13.10 10.61
N TYR A 12 2.10 12.75 10.28
CA TYR A 12 3.15 13.69 9.89
C TYR A 12 3.99 13.21 8.71
N GLY A 13 3.74 12.01 8.19
CA GLY A 13 4.59 11.43 7.16
C GLY A 13 4.46 12.11 5.80
N LYS A 14 5.57 12.16 5.07
CA LYS A 14 5.61 12.59 3.67
C LYS A 14 4.73 11.68 2.81
N THR A 15 4.21 12.22 1.72
CA THR A 15 3.43 11.46 0.72
C THR A 15 4.28 11.30 -0.54
N VAL A 16 4.36 10.08 -1.06
CA VAL A 16 5.02 9.78 -2.33
C VAL A 16 4.06 8.98 -3.20
N ALA A 17 3.75 9.48 -4.40
CA ALA A 17 3.02 8.70 -5.39
C ALA A 17 3.92 7.56 -5.87
N ARG A 18 3.40 6.32 -5.83
CA ARG A 18 4.09 5.11 -6.28
C ARG A 18 3.58 4.61 -7.62
N TYR A 19 2.30 4.86 -7.90
CA TYR A 19 1.68 4.63 -9.21
C TYR A 19 0.50 5.58 -9.38
N VAL A 20 0.34 6.10 -10.60
CA VAL A 20 -0.77 6.98 -10.97
C VAL A 20 -1.22 6.61 -12.38
N SER A 21 -2.51 6.35 -12.53
CA SER A 21 -3.23 6.32 -13.80
C SER A 21 -4.58 7.04 -13.63
N ASP A 22 -5.43 6.99 -14.65
CA ASP A 22 -6.76 7.61 -14.59
C ASP A 22 -7.63 6.98 -13.49
N ASP A 23 -7.50 5.67 -13.26
CA ASP A 23 -8.35 4.88 -12.36
C ASP A 23 -7.64 4.36 -11.11
N VAL A 24 -6.32 4.21 -11.15
CA VAL A 24 -5.55 3.64 -10.05
C VAL A 24 -4.59 4.67 -9.46
N TYR A 25 -4.70 4.85 -8.14
CA TYR A 25 -3.75 5.65 -7.37
C TYR A 25 -3.15 4.83 -6.23
N ILE A 26 -1.83 4.67 -6.25
CA ILE A 26 -1.08 4.02 -5.19
C ILE A 26 -0.11 5.03 -4.61
N TYR A 27 -0.23 5.31 -3.33
CA TYR A 27 0.64 6.24 -2.63
C TYR A 27 1.18 5.65 -1.33
N GLU A 28 2.33 6.16 -0.93
CA GLU A 28 3.00 5.80 0.31
C GLU A 28 3.06 7.00 1.25
N ARG A 29 2.71 6.77 2.50
CA ARG A 29 2.95 7.66 3.62
C ARG A 29 4.10 7.11 4.45
N GLN A 30 5.10 7.94 4.72
CA GLN A 30 6.28 7.51 5.48
C GLN A 30 6.71 8.55 6.52
N TYR A 31 6.95 8.08 7.74
CA TYR A 31 7.64 8.85 8.77
C TYR A 31 8.65 7.95 9.49
N GLY A 32 9.95 8.22 9.30
CA GLY A 32 11.01 7.34 9.79
C GLY A 32 10.84 5.91 9.25
N LYS A 33 10.62 4.95 10.15
CA LYS A 33 10.45 3.53 9.83
C LYS A 33 9.00 3.11 9.61
N ASP A 34 8.04 3.98 9.92
CA ASP A 34 6.63 3.69 9.78
C ASP A 34 6.17 3.99 8.36
N ILE A 35 5.52 3.02 7.74
CA ILE A 35 5.13 3.07 6.35
C ILE A 35 3.68 2.60 6.22
N VAL A 36 2.89 3.37 5.47
CA VAL A 36 1.54 3.00 5.06
C VAL A 36 1.45 3.16 3.56
N VAL A 37 1.14 2.09 2.84
CA VAL A 37 0.85 2.12 1.40
C VAL A 37 -0.66 1.98 1.24
N VAL A 38 -1.25 2.85 0.43
CA VAL A 38 -2.67 2.84 0.09
C VAL A 38 -2.80 2.68 -1.40
N ALA A 39 -3.64 1.75 -1.84
CA ALA A 39 -4.03 1.57 -3.23
C ALA A 39 -5.52 1.80 -3.36
N ILE A 40 -5.92 2.58 -4.35
CA ILE A 40 -7.30 2.88 -4.71
C ILE A 40 -7.45 2.55 -6.19
N ASN A 41 -8.45 1.75 -6.54
CA ASN A 41 -8.90 1.54 -7.91
C ASN A 41 -10.37 1.94 -8.01
N LYS A 42 -10.67 2.99 -8.78
CA LYS A 42 -12.06 3.44 -9.04
C LYS A 42 -12.62 2.94 -10.39
N GLY A 43 -11.85 2.12 -11.10
CA GLY A 43 -12.20 1.58 -12.42
C GLY A 43 -12.32 0.06 -12.39
N GLU A 44 -12.12 -0.56 -13.54
CA GLU A 44 -12.16 -2.03 -13.71
C GLU A 44 -10.94 -2.72 -13.08
N GLU A 45 -10.99 -4.05 -12.94
CA GLU A 45 -9.86 -4.84 -12.42
C GLU A 45 -8.57 -4.51 -13.17
N THR A 46 -7.55 -4.09 -12.42
CA THR A 46 -6.30 -3.58 -13.00
C THR A 46 -5.10 -4.26 -12.35
N THR A 47 -4.19 -4.77 -13.17
CA THR A 47 -2.90 -5.31 -12.70
C THR A 47 -1.80 -4.29 -12.89
N VAL A 48 -1.17 -3.88 -11.78
CA VAL A 48 -0.04 -2.97 -11.75
C VAL A 48 1.24 -3.73 -11.41
N LYS A 49 2.34 -3.41 -12.08
CA LYS A 49 3.63 -4.09 -11.92
C LYS A 49 4.74 -3.13 -11.54
N ASN A 50 5.80 -3.67 -10.95
CA ASN A 50 7.07 -3.00 -10.70
C ASN A 50 6.97 -1.72 -9.85
N ILE A 51 6.20 -1.75 -8.76
CA ILE A 51 6.02 -0.58 -7.89
C ILE A 51 7.08 -0.58 -6.80
N GLU A 52 7.91 0.46 -6.74
CA GLU A 52 8.83 0.65 -5.61
C GLU A 52 8.10 1.02 -4.32
N THR A 53 8.58 0.52 -3.18
CA THR A 53 8.03 0.86 -1.87
C THR A 53 9.11 0.84 -0.79
N SER A 54 8.92 1.62 0.27
CA SER A 54 9.76 1.54 1.46
C SER A 54 9.42 0.33 2.35
N LEU A 55 8.26 -0.32 2.15
CA LEU A 55 7.92 -1.54 2.89
C LEU A 55 9.01 -2.59 2.68
N ARG A 56 9.42 -3.26 3.76
CA ARG A 56 10.43 -4.33 3.66
C ARG A 56 9.84 -5.56 2.98
N LYS A 57 10.69 -6.37 2.33
CA LYS A 57 10.33 -7.70 1.84
C LYS A 57 9.50 -8.47 2.88
N GLY A 58 8.34 -8.96 2.47
CA GLY A 58 7.38 -9.60 3.37
C GLY A 58 5.99 -9.72 2.77
N LYS A 59 5.07 -10.30 3.55
CA LYS A 59 3.64 -10.34 3.23
C LYS A 59 2.90 -9.38 4.16
N TYR A 60 1.97 -8.61 3.62
CA TYR A 60 1.15 -7.66 4.34
C TYR A 60 -0.32 -7.95 4.06
N SER A 61 -1.09 -8.22 5.10
CA SER A 61 -2.53 -8.32 4.96
C SER A 61 -3.14 -6.94 4.74
N ASP A 62 -4.23 -6.86 3.97
CA ASP A 62 -5.01 -5.63 3.91
C ASP A 62 -5.55 -5.28 5.30
N TYR A 63 -5.31 -4.04 5.73
CA TYR A 63 -5.75 -3.51 7.02
C TYR A 63 -7.28 -3.46 7.12
N LEU A 64 -7.97 -3.26 5.99
CA LEU A 64 -9.43 -3.27 5.92
C LEU A 64 -10.02 -4.69 5.89
N LYS A 65 -9.17 -5.72 5.84
CA LYS A 65 -9.56 -7.14 5.80
C LYS A 65 -10.53 -7.46 4.65
N GLY A 66 -10.34 -6.81 3.51
CA GLY A 66 -11.18 -7.00 2.32
C GLY A 66 -12.52 -6.28 2.37
N LEU A 67 -12.79 -5.42 3.38
CA LEU A 67 -14.06 -4.69 3.48
C LEU A 67 -14.40 -3.86 2.23
N LEU A 68 -13.39 -3.38 1.52
CA LEU A 68 -13.51 -2.64 0.26
C LEU A 68 -12.81 -3.41 -0.87
N GLU A 69 -13.05 -4.72 -0.94
CA GLU A 69 -12.46 -5.62 -1.95
C GLU A 69 -10.92 -5.55 -2.00
N GLY A 70 -10.30 -5.23 -0.85
CA GLY A 70 -8.86 -5.09 -0.72
C GLY A 70 -8.13 -6.43 -0.77
N VAL A 71 -6.89 -6.42 -1.25
CA VAL A 71 -6.08 -7.63 -1.45
C VAL A 71 -4.84 -7.65 -0.56
N ASN A 72 -4.30 -8.83 -0.29
CA ASN A 72 -3.04 -8.96 0.43
C ASN A 72 -1.85 -8.63 -0.49
N LEU A 73 -0.80 -8.04 0.08
CA LEU A 73 0.39 -7.61 -0.64
C LEU A 73 1.59 -8.51 -0.35
N LYS A 74 2.38 -8.82 -1.39
CA LYS A 74 3.71 -9.39 -1.28
C LYS A 74 4.75 -8.39 -1.78
N VAL A 75 5.69 -8.04 -0.91
CA VAL A 75 6.84 -7.22 -1.25
C VAL A 75 8.06 -8.12 -1.39
N GLU A 76 8.78 -7.97 -2.48
CA GLU A 76 10.02 -8.70 -2.79
C GLU A 76 11.20 -7.74 -2.93
N ARG A 77 12.40 -8.30 -3.12
CA ARG A 77 13.59 -7.50 -3.39
C ARG A 77 13.98 -7.68 -4.85
N ARG A 78 14.10 -6.58 -5.60
CA ARG A 78 14.53 -6.55 -7.00
C ARG A 78 15.62 -5.50 -7.16
N ASN A 79 16.75 -5.86 -7.74
CA ASN A 79 17.89 -4.96 -7.98
C ASN A 79 18.35 -4.18 -6.73
N GLY A 80 18.27 -4.80 -5.55
CA GLY A 80 18.67 -4.17 -4.29
C GLY A 80 17.57 -3.38 -3.59
N GLU A 81 16.42 -3.16 -4.21
CA GLU A 81 15.31 -2.35 -3.68
C GLU A 81 14.07 -3.19 -3.35
N ASN A 82 13.22 -2.71 -2.45
CA ASN A 82 11.94 -3.37 -2.15
C ASN A 82 10.90 -2.99 -3.20
N ASN A 83 10.20 -3.99 -3.73
CA ASN A 83 9.33 -3.81 -4.87
C ASN A 83 8.08 -4.70 -4.78
N ILE A 84 6.95 -4.17 -5.24
CA ILE A 84 5.72 -4.89 -5.53
C ILE A 84 5.82 -5.33 -6.99
N LEU A 85 6.19 -6.59 -7.22
CA LEU A 85 6.44 -7.10 -8.57
C LEU A 85 5.18 -7.04 -9.44
N SER A 86 4.05 -7.45 -8.87
CA SER A 86 2.73 -7.40 -9.49
C SER A 86 1.66 -7.39 -8.40
N ILE A 87 0.62 -6.58 -8.59
CA ILE A 87 -0.57 -6.57 -7.74
C ILE A 87 -1.80 -6.36 -8.64
N THR A 88 -2.82 -7.21 -8.46
CA THR A 88 -4.11 -7.07 -9.14
C THR A 88 -5.08 -6.44 -8.16
N LEU A 89 -5.56 -5.25 -8.51
CA LEU A 89 -6.55 -4.52 -7.73
C LEU A 89 -7.92 -4.80 -8.33
N PRO A 90 -8.87 -5.37 -7.56
CA PRO A 90 -10.24 -5.57 -8.02
C PRO A 90 -10.89 -4.24 -8.42
N LYS A 91 -11.99 -4.34 -9.16
CA LYS A 91 -12.86 -3.19 -9.44
C LYS A 91 -13.31 -2.51 -8.15
N ASP A 92 -13.37 -1.18 -8.16
CA ASP A 92 -13.88 -0.36 -7.05
C ASP A 92 -13.25 -0.68 -5.68
N SER A 93 -11.96 -1.02 -5.66
CA SER A 93 -11.27 -1.53 -4.46
C SER A 93 -10.38 -0.52 -3.75
N VAL A 94 -10.22 -0.72 -2.44
CA VAL A 94 -9.23 -0.01 -1.62
C VAL A 94 -8.47 -1.02 -0.78
N SER A 95 -7.15 -0.97 -0.86
CA SER A 95 -6.25 -1.75 0.00
C SER A 95 -5.34 -0.84 0.81
N ILE A 96 -5.11 -1.19 2.08
CA ILE A 96 -4.18 -0.48 2.96
C ILE A 96 -3.20 -1.48 3.55
N TRP A 97 -1.90 -1.29 3.31
CA TRP A 97 -0.84 -2.12 3.87
C TRP A 97 0.10 -1.30 4.73
N THR A 98 0.52 -1.86 5.87
CA THR A 98 1.43 -1.18 6.79
C THR A 98 2.31 -2.17 7.55
N ASN A 99 3.52 -1.73 7.91
CA ASN A 99 4.40 -2.45 8.83
C ASN A 99 4.09 -2.17 10.31
N VAL A 100 3.11 -1.29 10.59
CA VAL A 100 2.72 -0.91 11.95
C VAL A 100 1.66 -1.85 12.48
N ARG A 101 1.87 -2.36 13.69
CA ARG A 101 0.87 -3.18 14.39
C ARG A 101 -0.13 -2.29 15.12
N VAL A 102 -1.39 -2.37 14.74
CA VAL A 102 -2.49 -1.75 15.51
C VAL A 102 -2.95 -2.78 16.55
N LYS A 103 -2.85 -2.42 17.83
CA LYS A 103 -3.42 -3.20 18.94
C LYS A 103 -4.93 -2.94 19.04
#